data_AF-A0A7C3Y713-F1
#
_entry.id   AF-A0A7C3Y713-F1
#
_cell.length_a   1.000
_cell.length_b   1.000
_cell.length_c   1.000
_cell.angle_alpha   90.00
_cell.angle_beta   90.00
_cell.angle_gamma   90.00
#
_symmetry.space_group_name_H-M   'P 1'
#
loop_
_entity.id
_entity.type
_entity.pdbx_description
1 polymer ?
#
loop_
_entity_poly.entity_id
_entity_poly.type
_entity_poly.pdbx_seq_one_letter_code
_entity_poly.pdbx_strand_id
1 'polypeptide(L)'
;MGERSERLVRMLEEALGLPPSEFRELYGRWKALEPEMKKVLRALEHNPTASGRLNAVLLEVEKSASGLLDMISRASSGDGLRLDWERFAERRAVQLKDWLLGLREVLISISDAVEIGLLRQELECSTGLNVEELFLEMRRRGVISEATWLRVKEALSSGGWATTPEIRETVRRISRIFLQILDREDLGEG
;
A
#
# COMPACT_ATOMS: atom_id res chain seq x y z
N MET A 1 -11.46 -1.10 6.38
CA MET A 1 -10.25 -0.87 5.57
C MET A 1 -9.53 0.31 6.19
N GLY A 2 -8.19 0.29 6.25
CA GLY A 2 -7.44 1.42 6.79
C GLY A 2 -7.30 2.58 5.80
N GLU A 3 -7.03 3.78 6.29
CA GLU A 3 -6.95 5.03 5.50
C GLU A 3 -5.87 4.95 4.40
N ARG A 4 -4.75 4.26 4.66
CA ARG A 4 -3.66 4.08 3.69
C ARG A 4 -4.11 3.17 2.54
N SER A 5 -4.74 2.04 2.86
CA SER A 5 -5.29 1.10 1.87
C SER A 5 -6.41 1.74 1.04
N GLU A 6 -7.30 2.52 1.67
CA GLU A 6 -8.36 3.27 0.96
C GLU A 6 -7.80 4.26 -0.06
N ARG A 7 -6.72 4.96 0.30
CA ARG A 7 -6.04 5.88 -0.64
C ARG A 7 -5.50 5.14 -1.87
N LEU A 8 -4.87 3.98 -1.67
CA LEU A 8 -4.32 3.16 -2.77
C LEU A 8 -5.43 2.61 -3.67
N VAL A 9 -6.53 2.14 -3.07
CA VAL A 9 -7.71 1.68 -3.82
C VAL A 9 -8.31 2.83 -4.62
N ARG A 10 -8.42 4.03 -4.06
CA ARG A 10 -8.92 5.21 -4.80
C ARG A 10 -8.04 5.55 -6.00
N MET A 11 -6.72 5.53 -5.85
CA MET A 11 -5.79 5.76 -6.97
C MET A 11 -5.97 4.71 -8.09
N LEU A 12 -6.23 3.46 -7.72
CA LEU A 12 -6.57 2.40 -8.69
C LEU A 12 -7.92 2.64 -9.36
N GLU A 13 -8.93 3.06 -8.61
CA GLU A 13 -10.26 3.35 -9.14
C GLU A 13 -10.25 4.53 -10.12
N GLU A 14 -9.44 5.56 -9.85
CA GLU A 14 -9.20 6.66 -10.80
C GLU A 14 -8.60 6.13 -12.11
N ALA A 15 -7.62 5.23 -12.06
CA ALA A 15 -7.03 4.63 -13.25
C ALA A 15 -8.03 3.72 -14.00
N LEU A 16 -8.82 2.92 -13.27
CA LEU A 16 -9.84 2.04 -13.81
C LEU A 16 -11.01 2.80 -14.44
N GLY A 17 -11.27 4.04 -13.99
CA GLY A 17 -12.29 4.92 -14.55
C GLY A 17 -11.97 5.43 -15.96
N LEU A 18 -10.70 5.43 -16.37
CA LEU A 18 -10.29 5.95 -17.68
C LEU A 18 -10.75 5.02 -18.81
N PRO A 19 -11.31 5.54 -19.92
CA PRO A 19 -11.61 4.73 -21.09
C PRO A 19 -10.31 4.20 -21.74
N PRO A 20 -10.33 3.04 -22.42
CA PRO A 20 -9.13 2.48 -23.06
C PRO A 20 -8.50 3.38 -24.13
N SER A 21 -9.28 4.28 -24.74
CA SER A 21 -8.79 5.32 -25.67
C SER A 21 -7.85 6.33 -25.00
N GLU A 22 -7.93 6.47 -23.68
CA GLU A 22 -7.03 7.32 -22.88
C GLU A 22 -5.81 6.54 -22.35
N PHE A 23 -5.32 5.59 -23.16
CA PHE A 23 -4.23 4.67 -22.78
C PHE A 23 -2.94 5.35 -22.31
N ARG A 24 -2.66 6.59 -22.75
CA ARG A 24 -1.50 7.37 -22.29
C ARG A 24 -1.69 7.86 -20.85
N GLU A 25 -2.88 8.35 -20.51
CA GLU A 25 -3.19 8.76 -19.15
C GLU A 25 -3.23 7.55 -18.22
N LEU A 26 -3.85 6.45 -18.66
CA LEU A 26 -3.86 5.19 -17.92
C LEU A 26 -2.44 4.73 -17.57
N TYR A 27 -1.52 4.74 -18.54
CA TYR A 27 -0.13 4.41 -18.30
C TYR A 27 0.53 5.38 -17.31
N GLY A 28 0.25 6.68 -17.42
CA GLY A 28 0.74 7.70 -16.47
C GLY A 28 0.26 7.46 -15.03
N ARG A 29 -1.02 7.11 -14.85
CA ARG A 29 -1.60 6.76 -13.54
C ARG A 29 -0.94 5.51 -12.94
N TRP A 30 -0.72 4.48 -13.76
CA TRP A 30 0.04 3.31 -13.34
C TRP A 30 1.46 3.68 -12.88
N LYS A 31 2.19 4.49 -13.65
CA LYS A 31 3.55 4.91 -13.27
C LYS A 31 3.60 5.70 -11.95
N ALA A 32 2.54 6.44 -11.62
CA ALA A 32 2.44 7.11 -10.32
C ALA A 32 2.12 6.12 -9.17
N LEU A 33 1.37 5.06 -9.43
CA LEU A 33 0.98 4.04 -8.45
C LEU A 33 2.08 2.99 -8.18
N GLU A 34 2.85 2.63 -9.20
CA GLU A 34 3.93 1.64 -9.17
C GLU A 34 4.86 1.78 -7.93
N PRO A 35 5.42 2.96 -7.60
CA PRO A 35 6.29 3.10 -6.42
C PRO A 35 5.56 2.82 -5.10
N GLU A 36 4.27 3.16 -5.00
CA GLU A 36 3.48 2.89 -3.79
C GLU A 36 3.23 1.38 -3.64
N MET A 37 2.93 0.67 -4.73
CA MET A 37 2.81 -0.80 -4.70
C MET A 37 4.11 -1.47 -4.29
N LYS A 38 5.27 -0.95 -4.74
CA LYS A 38 6.58 -1.45 -4.32
C LYS A 38 6.91 -1.16 -2.85
N LYS A 39 6.33 -0.10 -2.26
CA LYS A 39 6.41 0.14 -0.81
C LYS A 39 5.54 -0.86 -0.05
N VAL A 40 4.30 -1.06 -0.48
CA VAL A 40 3.38 -2.05 0.12
C VAL A 40 3.98 -3.45 0.07
N LEU A 41 4.55 -3.86 -1.07
CA LEU A 41 5.18 -5.17 -1.19
C LEU A 41 6.33 -5.37 -0.18
N ARG A 42 7.15 -4.33 0.03
CA ARG A 42 8.21 -4.34 1.06
C ARG A 42 7.65 -4.35 2.47
N ALA A 43 6.56 -3.63 2.70
CA ALA A 43 5.88 -3.60 4.00
C ALA A 43 5.32 -4.98 4.39
N LEU A 44 4.98 -5.81 3.39
CA LEU A 44 4.50 -7.18 3.56
C LEU A 44 5.61 -8.23 3.69
N GLU A 45 6.88 -7.87 3.86
CA GLU A 45 8.01 -8.82 3.94
C GLU A 45 7.79 -9.91 5.02
N HIS A 46 7.12 -9.56 6.11
CA HIS A 46 6.80 -10.48 7.22
C HIS A 46 5.53 -11.30 7.03
N ASN A 47 4.78 -11.10 5.92
CA ASN A 47 3.60 -11.90 5.57
C ASN A 47 3.79 -12.53 4.19
N PRO A 48 4.48 -13.70 4.10
CA PRO A 48 4.84 -14.33 2.82
C PRO A 48 3.64 -14.66 1.93
N THR A 49 2.49 -15.00 2.54
CA THR A 49 1.25 -15.31 1.82
C THR A 49 0.68 -14.06 1.14
N ALA A 50 0.53 -12.96 1.89
CA ALA A 50 0.04 -11.69 1.33
C ALA A 50 1.02 -11.10 0.31
N SER A 51 2.31 -11.11 0.64
CA SER A 51 3.39 -10.65 -0.25
C SER A 51 3.44 -11.44 -1.55
N GLY A 52 3.37 -12.78 -1.49
CA GLY A 52 3.35 -13.65 -2.66
C GLY A 52 2.15 -13.39 -3.58
N ARG A 53 0.95 -13.23 -3.01
CA ARG A 53 -0.26 -12.90 -3.76
C ARG A 53 -0.17 -11.53 -4.44
N LEU A 54 0.29 -10.50 -3.71
CA LEU A 54 0.47 -9.16 -4.28
C LEU A 54 1.53 -9.17 -5.39
N ASN A 55 2.68 -9.80 -5.15
CA ASN A 55 3.78 -9.87 -6.10
C ASN A 55 3.36 -10.55 -7.41
N ALA A 56 2.62 -11.66 -7.33
CA ALA A 56 2.14 -12.38 -8.51
C ALA A 56 1.31 -11.48 -9.44
N VAL A 57 0.38 -10.71 -8.87
CA VAL A 57 -0.44 -9.77 -9.67
C VAL A 57 0.39 -8.58 -10.15
N LEU A 58 1.27 -8.05 -9.29
CA LEU A 58 2.10 -6.90 -9.63
C LEU A 58 3.00 -7.17 -10.85
N LEU A 59 3.56 -8.39 -10.95
CA LEU A 59 4.37 -8.80 -12.09
C LEU A 59 3.57 -8.81 -13.41
N GLU A 60 2.31 -9.28 -13.39
CA GLU A 60 1.46 -9.27 -14.58
C GLU A 60 1.04 -7.83 -14.96
N VAL A 61 0.80 -6.96 -13.97
CA VAL A 61 0.56 -5.53 -14.22
C VAL A 61 1.79 -4.88 -14.86
N GLU A 62 2.99 -5.10 -14.34
CA GLU A 62 4.25 -4.55 -14.88
C GLU A 62 4.51 -5.02 -16.31
N LYS A 63 4.27 -6.30 -16.59
CA LYS A 63 4.38 -6.88 -17.94
C LYS A 63 3.37 -6.26 -18.90
N SER A 64 2.11 -6.13 -18.49
CA SER A 64 1.06 -5.49 -19.30
C SER A 64 1.38 -4.02 -19.57
N ALA A 65 1.82 -3.27 -18.55
CA ALA A 65 2.20 -1.87 -18.67
C ALA A 65 3.40 -1.66 -19.60
N SER A 66 4.38 -2.56 -19.56
CA SER A 66 5.52 -2.53 -20.48
C SER A 66 5.08 -2.76 -21.93
N GLY A 67 4.20 -3.74 -22.16
CA GLY A 67 3.62 -3.98 -23.48
C GLY A 67 2.79 -2.79 -23.99
N LEU A 68 2.11 -2.06 -23.11
CA LEU A 68 1.43 -0.81 -23.45
C LEU A 68 2.42 0.30 -23.81
N LEU A 69 3.47 0.50 -23.02
CA LEU A 69 4.52 1.50 -23.29
C LEU A 69 5.15 1.29 -24.68
N ASP A 70 5.39 0.05 -25.07
CA ASP A 70 5.94 -0.27 -26.39
C ASP A 70 5.02 0.21 -27.52
N MET A 71 3.70 0.00 -27.39
CA MET A 71 2.72 0.47 -28.37
C MET A 71 2.65 2.01 -28.40
N ILE A 72 2.66 2.65 -27.23
CA ILE A 72 2.69 4.11 -27.09
C ILE A 72 3.92 4.69 -27.78
N SER A 73 5.09 4.07 -27.57
CA SER A 73 6.35 4.52 -28.15
C SER A 73 6.30 4.44 -29.68
N ARG A 74 5.86 3.31 -30.22
CA ARG A 74 5.69 3.10 -31.68
C ARG A 74 4.69 4.07 -32.31
N ALA A 75 3.57 4.33 -31.65
CA ALA A 75 2.60 5.33 -32.11
C ALA A 75 3.20 6.75 -32.14
N SER A 76 4.15 7.04 -31.26
CA SER A 76 4.80 8.35 -31.14
C SER A 76 5.95 8.55 -32.14
N SER A 77 6.53 7.47 -32.67
CA SER A 77 7.63 7.50 -33.64
C SER A 77 7.25 8.05 -35.02
N GLY A 78 5.96 8.27 -35.30
CA GLY A 78 5.51 8.93 -36.52
C GLY A 78 5.49 8.05 -37.78
N ASP A 79 5.61 6.73 -37.63
CA ASP A 79 5.46 5.79 -38.73
C ASP A 79 4.06 5.92 -39.37
N GLY A 80 3.95 5.63 -40.67
CA GLY A 80 2.66 5.62 -41.40
C GLY A 80 1.59 4.67 -40.81
N LEU A 81 1.94 3.90 -39.78
CA LEU A 81 1.10 2.98 -39.02
C LEU A 81 0.64 3.54 -37.66
N ARG A 82 0.80 4.84 -37.40
CA ARG A 82 0.45 5.47 -36.11
C ARG A 82 -0.95 5.07 -35.60
N LEU A 83 -1.98 5.17 -36.44
CA LEU A 83 -3.36 4.84 -36.04
C LEU A 83 -3.53 3.36 -35.66
N ASP A 84 -2.81 2.46 -36.32
CA ASP A 84 -2.85 1.05 -35.98
C ASP A 84 -2.13 0.78 -34.66
N TRP A 85 -1.01 1.46 -34.39
CA TRP A 85 -0.34 1.42 -33.09
C TRP A 85 -1.21 1.98 -31.97
N GLU A 86 -1.97 3.05 -32.20
CA GLU A 86 -2.93 3.57 -31.23
C GLU A 86 -4.04 2.54 -30.96
N ARG A 87 -4.59 1.87 -31.98
CA ARG A 87 -5.55 0.76 -31.79
C ARG A 87 -4.95 -0.44 -31.05
N PHE A 88 -3.67 -0.76 -31.26
CA PHE A 88 -2.97 -1.77 -30.47
C PHE A 88 -2.78 -1.33 -29.01
N ALA A 89 -2.47 -0.06 -28.77
CA ALA A 89 -2.35 0.51 -27.44
C ALA A 89 -3.70 0.46 -26.69
N GLU A 90 -4.82 0.78 -27.35
CA GLU A 90 -6.16 0.66 -26.77
C GLU A 90 -6.46 -0.77 -26.31
N ARG A 91 -6.14 -1.78 -27.13
CA ARG A 91 -6.29 -3.20 -26.74
C ARG A 91 -5.41 -3.57 -25.56
N ARG A 92 -4.18 -3.07 -25.51
CA ARG A 92 -3.26 -3.27 -24.36
C ARG A 92 -3.75 -2.55 -23.11
N ALA A 93 -4.41 -1.41 -23.26
CA ALA A 93 -5.01 -0.70 -22.15
C ALA A 93 -6.15 -1.50 -21.50
N VAL A 94 -6.98 -2.19 -22.29
CA VAL A 94 -7.98 -3.14 -21.75
C VAL A 94 -7.30 -4.21 -20.89
N GLN A 95 -6.26 -4.85 -21.42
CA GLN A 95 -5.52 -5.88 -20.70
C GLN A 95 -4.88 -5.36 -19.41
N LEU A 96 -4.32 -4.15 -19.43
CA LEU A 96 -3.79 -3.51 -18.23
C LEU A 96 -4.89 -3.25 -17.19
N LYS A 97 -6.07 -2.79 -17.61
CA LYS A 97 -7.21 -2.58 -16.71
C LYS A 97 -7.67 -3.86 -16.03
N ASP A 98 -7.71 -4.98 -16.75
CA ASP A 98 -8.07 -6.28 -16.16
C ASP A 98 -7.09 -6.67 -15.03
N TRP A 99 -5.79 -6.45 -15.24
CA TRP A 99 -4.79 -6.71 -14.20
C TRP A 99 -4.84 -5.70 -13.04
N LEU A 100 -5.15 -4.42 -13.32
CA LEU A 100 -5.37 -3.41 -12.27
C LEU A 100 -6.61 -3.73 -11.43
N LEU A 101 -7.64 -4.35 -12.02
CA LEU A 101 -8.80 -4.84 -11.29
C LEU A 101 -8.38 -5.99 -10.34
N GLY A 102 -7.60 -6.95 -10.84
CA GLY A 102 -7.04 -8.01 -10.00
C GLY A 102 -6.16 -7.46 -8.87
N LEU A 103 -5.38 -6.41 -9.14
CA LEU A 103 -4.56 -5.74 -8.13
C LEU A 103 -5.42 -5.10 -7.04
N ARG A 104 -6.53 -4.44 -7.43
CA ARG A 104 -7.51 -3.89 -6.48
C ARG A 104 -8.12 -4.98 -5.61
N GLU A 105 -8.56 -6.09 -6.19
CA GLU A 105 -9.15 -7.21 -5.44
C GLU A 105 -8.16 -7.80 -4.43
N VAL A 106 -6.90 -8.00 -4.85
CA VAL A 106 -5.86 -8.48 -3.94
C VAL A 106 -5.67 -7.49 -2.80
N LEU A 107 -5.47 -6.20 -3.08
CA LEU A 107 -5.28 -5.16 -2.05
C LEU A 107 -6.42 -5.12 -1.04
N ILE A 108 -7.66 -5.20 -1.50
CA ILE A 108 -8.84 -5.26 -0.63
C ILE A 108 -8.78 -6.49 0.27
N SER A 109 -8.42 -7.65 -0.29
CA SER A 109 -8.36 -8.91 0.45
C SER A 109 -7.20 -9.00 1.45
N ILE A 110 -6.15 -8.18 1.28
CA ILE A 110 -4.97 -8.15 2.15
C ILE A 110 -4.85 -6.84 2.93
N SER A 111 -5.90 -6.01 2.98
CA SER A 111 -5.82 -4.65 3.52
C SER A 111 -5.28 -4.59 4.94
N ASP A 112 -5.65 -5.56 5.78
CA ASP A 112 -5.22 -5.61 7.16
C ASP A 112 -3.72 -5.89 7.29
N ALA A 113 -3.21 -6.86 6.51
CA ALA A 113 -1.79 -7.14 6.43
C ALA A 113 -1.00 -5.93 5.89
N VAL A 114 -1.58 -5.17 4.96
CA VAL A 114 -0.98 -3.95 4.41
C VAL A 114 -0.87 -2.86 5.49
N GLU A 115 -1.93 -2.60 6.24
CA GLU A 115 -1.88 -1.62 7.34
C GLU A 115 -0.84 -2.01 8.39
N ILE A 116 -0.84 -3.28 8.82
CA ILE A 116 0.10 -3.80 9.81
C ILE A 116 1.54 -3.70 9.30
N GLY A 117 1.79 -4.11 8.06
CA GLY A 117 3.11 -4.04 7.44
C GLY A 117 3.64 -2.61 7.34
N LEU A 118 2.80 -1.66 6.95
CA LEU A 118 3.17 -0.25 6.85
C LEU A 118 3.48 0.35 8.22
N LEU A 119 2.66 0.03 9.23
CA LEU A 119 2.91 0.42 10.62
C LEU A 119 4.24 -0.14 11.15
N ARG A 120 4.56 -1.40 10.81
CA ARG A 120 5.84 -2.02 11.17
C ARG A 120 7.03 -1.29 10.55
N GLN A 121 6.96 -0.96 9.26
CA GLN A 121 8.02 -0.19 8.60
C GLN A 121 8.24 1.18 9.25
N GLU A 122 7.16 1.89 9.58
CA GLU A 122 7.25 3.18 10.28
C GLU A 122 7.93 3.02 11.65
N LEU A 123 7.63 1.94 12.37
CA LEU A 123 8.26 1.58 13.65
C LEU A 123 9.76 1.29 13.54
N GLU A 124 10.17 0.59 12.49
CA GLU A 124 11.57 0.21 12.28
C GLU A 124 12.43 1.37 11.76
N CYS A 125 11.87 2.31 11.00
CA CYS A 125 12.58 3.47 10.44
C CYS A 125 12.71 4.70 11.39
N SER A 126 12.55 4.52 12.70
CA SER A 126 12.24 5.61 13.65
C SER A 126 13.21 6.82 13.66
N THR A 127 12.85 7.88 12.93
CA THR A 127 13.09 9.31 13.29
C THR A 127 11.80 10.15 13.31
N GLY A 128 10.66 9.63 12.82
CA GLY A 128 9.42 10.40 12.67
C GLY A 128 8.13 9.62 12.96
N LEU A 129 8.15 8.71 13.93
CA LEU A 129 6.96 7.91 14.29
C LEU A 129 5.81 8.80 14.77
N ASN A 130 4.62 8.67 14.17
CA ASN A 130 3.40 9.24 14.75
C ASN A 130 2.90 8.34 15.89
N VAL A 131 3.43 8.58 17.09
CA VAL A 131 3.12 7.80 18.30
C VAL A 131 1.61 7.77 18.58
N GLU A 132 0.89 8.86 18.32
CA GLU A 132 -0.56 8.93 18.55
C GLU A 132 -1.31 7.91 17.69
N GLU A 133 -0.97 7.82 16.40
CA GLU A 133 -1.62 6.94 15.44
C GLU A 133 -1.37 5.46 15.77
N LEU A 134 -0.15 5.13 16.20
CA LEU A 134 0.18 3.78 16.66
C LEU A 134 -0.70 3.36 17.84
N PHE A 135 -0.74 4.16 18.90
CA PHE A 135 -1.49 3.81 20.11
C PHE A 135 -3.01 3.80 19.85
N LEU A 136 -3.49 4.63 18.91
CA LEU A 136 -4.86 4.57 18.45
C LEU A 136 -5.19 3.22 17.79
N GLU A 137 -4.28 2.71 16.95
CA GLU A 137 -4.46 1.42 16.29
C GLU A 137 -4.38 0.25 17.29
N MET A 138 -3.45 0.32 18.26
CA MET A 138 -3.37 -0.64 19.36
C MET A 138 -4.67 -0.72 20.17
N ARG A 139 -5.33 0.42 20.39
CA ARG A 139 -6.63 0.50 21.06
C ARG A 139 -7.73 -0.12 20.21
N ARG A 140 -7.80 0.21 18.91
CA ARG A 140 -8.82 -0.34 17.99
C ARG A 140 -8.76 -1.86 17.92
N ARG A 141 -7.55 -2.43 17.97
CA ARG A 141 -7.30 -3.89 17.99
C ARG A 141 -7.46 -4.52 19.38
N GLY A 142 -7.82 -3.75 20.42
CA GLY A 142 -8.05 -4.26 21.77
C GLY A 142 -6.78 -4.62 22.57
N VAL A 143 -5.59 -4.30 22.06
CA VAL A 143 -4.32 -4.61 22.73
C VAL A 143 -4.08 -3.73 23.96
N ILE A 144 -4.62 -2.51 23.94
CA ILE A 144 -4.62 -1.61 25.10
C ILE A 144 -6.03 -1.16 25.45
N SER A 145 -6.28 -0.96 26.74
CA SER A 145 -7.57 -0.47 27.23
C SER A 145 -7.81 1.01 26.87
N GLU A 146 -9.08 1.43 26.88
CA GLU A 146 -9.48 2.84 26.76
C GLU A 146 -8.74 3.75 27.76
N ALA A 147 -8.60 3.27 29.01
CA ALA A 147 -7.92 4.00 30.06
C ALA A 147 -6.42 4.18 29.76
N THR A 148 -5.78 3.16 29.16
CA THR A 148 -4.40 3.24 28.70
C THR A 148 -4.26 4.23 27.55
N TRP A 149 -5.18 4.20 26.58
CA TRP A 149 -5.20 5.14 25.47
C TRP A 149 -5.36 6.60 25.94
N LEU A 150 -6.31 6.87 26.84
CA LEU A 150 -6.52 8.21 27.39
C LEU A 150 -5.29 8.75 28.11
N ARG A 151 -4.60 7.90 28.89
CA ARG A 151 -3.33 8.26 29.57
C ARG A 151 -2.23 8.59 28.57
N VAL A 152 -2.12 7.81 27.49
CA VAL A 152 -1.15 8.08 26.42
C VAL A 152 -1.48 9.41 25.72
N LYS A 153 -2.75 9.63 25.39
CA LYS A 153 -3.22 10.86 24.72
C LYS A 153 -2.99 12.11 25.56
N GLU A 154 -3.33 12.05 26.84
CA GLU A 154 -3.08 13.14 27.80
C GLU A 154 -1.60 13.48 27.89
N ALA A 155 -0.77 12.43 27.94
CA ALA A 155 0.67 12.60 28.10
C ALA A 155 1.36 13.06 26.79
N LEU A 156 0.86 12.66 25.61
CA LEU A 156 1.24 13.22 24.30
C LEU A 156 0.88 14.71 24.19
N SER A 157 -0.30 15.10 24.67
CA SER A 157 -0.79 16.50 24.64
C SER A 157 0.03 17.43 25.54
N SER A 158 0.70 16.88 26.56
CA SER A 158 1.54 17.63 27.51
C SER A 158 2.92 18.06 26.94
N GLY A 159 3.25 17.66 25.71
CA GLY A 159 4.47 18.08 25.00
C GLY A 159 5.78 17.46 25.51
N GLY A 160 5.78 16.78 26.66
CA GLY A 160 6.97 16.17 27.28
C GLY A 160 7.36 14.78 26.76
N TRP A 161 6.56 14.20 25.86
CA TRP A 161 6.70 12.80 25.43
C TRP A 161 7.81 12.54 24.42
N ALA A 162 8.17 13.53 23.60
CA ALA A 162 9.13 13.35 22.52
C ALA A 162 10.61 13.44 22.97
N THR A 163 10.88 13.92 24.18
CA THR A 163 12.23 14.32 24.59
C THR A 163 12.92 13.32 25.54
N THR A 164 12.20 12.54 26.33
CA THR A 164 12.81 11.60 27.30
C THR A 164 13.19 10.25 26.66
N PRO A 165 14.45 9.80 26.77
CA PRO A 165 14.90 8.50 26.26
C PRO A 165 14.11 7.30 26.81
N GLU A 166 13.70 7.37 28.06
CA GLU A 166 13.03 6.28 28.80
C GLU A 166 11.60 6.04 28.27
N ILE A 167 10.89 7.12 27.93
CA ILE A 167 9.56 7.04 27.33
C ILE A 167 9.67 6.51 25.90
N ARG A 168 10.66 6.95 25.11
CA ARG A 168 10.92 6.40 23.78
C ARG A 168 11.19 4.90 23.81
N GLU A 169 11.96 4.42 24.77
CA GLU A 169 12.23 2.99 24.92
C GLU A 169 10.99 2.21 25.37
N THR A 170 10.18 2.78 26.26
CA THR A 170 8.91 2.18 26.69
C THR A 170 7.93 2.06 25.53
N VAL A 171 7.79 3.11 24.71
CA VAL A 171 6.99 3.09 23.49
C VAL A 171 7.49 2.00 22.57
N ARG A 172 8.80 1.96 22.23
CA ARG A 172 9.37 0.91 21.39
C ARG A 172 9.09 -0.50 21.91
N ARG A 173 9.20 -0.70 23.22
CA ARG A 173 8.93 -2.00 23.85
C ARG A 173 7.46 -2.40 23.72
N ILE A 174 6.54 -1.47 23.95
CA ILE A 174 5.10 -1.69 23.77
C ILE A 174 4.76 -1.93 22.30
N SER A 175 5.34 -1.15 21.38
CA SER A 175 5.19 -1.34 19.93
C SER A 175 5.70 -2.70 19.48
N ARG A 176 6.83 -3.17 20.03
CA ARG A 176 7.38 -4.50 19.71
C ARG A 176 6.48 -5.62 20.21
N ILE A 177 5.91 -5.48 21.41
CA ILE A 177 4.92 -6.43 21.94
C ILE A 177 3.66 -6.44 21.07
N PHE A 178 3.20 -5.27 20.61
CA PHE A 178 2.06 -5.16 19.71
C PHE A 178 2.29 -5.90 18.39
N LEU A 179 3.44 -5.67 17.76
CA LEU A 179 3.82 -6.37 16.53
C LEU A 179 3.89 -7.88 16.73
N GLN A 180 4.40 -8.35 17.88
CA GLN A 180 4.42 -9.78 18.22
C GLN A 180 3.02 -10.38 18.44
N ILE A 181 2.08 -9.60 18.97
CA ILE A 181 0.69 -10.04 19.13
C ILE A 181 0.02 -10.15 17.75
N LEU A 182 0.21 -9.15 16.89
CA LEU A 182 -0.32 -9.17 15.52
C LEU A 182 0.25 -10.33 14.69
N ASP A 183 1.55 -10.63 14.83
CA ASP A 183 2.16 -11.79 14.15
C ASP A 183 1.54 -13.12 14.58
N ARG A 184 1.07 -13.24 15.83
CA ARG A 184 0.39 -14.44 16.34
C ARG A 184 -1.04 -14.56 15.85
N GLU A 185 -1.76 -13.44 15.75
CA GLU A 185 -3.12 -13.40 15.22
C GLU A 185 -3.16 -13.77 13.73
N ASP A 186 -2.18 -13.31 12.93
CA ASP A 186 -2.06 -13.66 11.51
C ASP A 186 -1.68 -15.14 11.26
N LEU A 187 -1.07 -15.82 12.24
CA LEU A 187 -0.71 -17.24 12.17
C LEU A 187 -1.84 -18.20 12.62
N GLY A 188 -2.97 -17.68 13.10
CA GLY A 188 -4.10 -18.50 13.53
C GLY A 188 -3.86 -19.27 14.84
N GLU A 189 -2.91 -18.85 15.69
CA GLU A 189 -2.61 -19.49 16.98
C GLU A 189 -3.41 -18.89 18.16
N GLY A 190 -4.67 -18.52 17.93
CA GLY A 190 -5.59 -17.93 18.93
C GLY A 190 -6.72 -18.86 19.36
#